data_AF-A0A947YSS8-F1
#
_entry.id   AF-A0A947YSS8-F1
#
_cell.length_a   1.000
_cell.length_b   1.000
_cell.length_c   1.000
_cell.angle_alpha   90.00
_cell.angle_beta   90.00
_cell.angle_gamma   90.00
#
_symmetry.space_group_name_H-M   'P 1'
#
loop_
_entity.id
_entity.type
_entity.pdbx_description
1 polymer ?
#
loop_
_entity_poly.entity_id
_entity_poly.type
_entity_poly.pdbx_seq_one_letter_code
_entity_poly.pdbx_strand_id
1 'polypeptide(L)'
;MIRHERGKLTYFSYKLFESFKEVTNIVSSRIGGVSQKPFYSLNVGLNVADEEAAVIKNRKLLCEAVGVKLHSLVACRQTHETKIAIVGDPARGRGAFKWSDGLLETDGLITNVPELPLFITVADCAVLSFFDP
;
A
#
# COMPACT_ATOMS: atom_id res chain seq x y z
N MET A 1 10.64 -13.95 -2.60
CA MET A 1 9.26 -13.48 -2.86
C MET A 1 8.72 -14.20 -4.07
N ILE A 2 7.40 -14.38 -4.16
CA ILE A 2 6.70 -14.96 -5.31
C ILE A 2 6.28 -13.79 -6.22
N ARG A 3 6.59 -13.87 -7.52
CA ARG A 3 6.21 -12.87 -8.52
C ARG A 3 4.82 -13.17 -9.07
N HIS A 4 4.02 -12.12 -9.23
CA HIS A 4 2.68 -12.15 -9.79
C HIS A 4 2.55 -11.16 -10.93
N GLU A 5 1.73 -11.50 -11.91
CA GLU A 5 1.40 -10.64 -13.06
C GLU A 5 -0.10 -10.57 -13.25
N ARG A 6 -0.63 -9.34 -13.41
CA ARG A 6 -2.04 -9.11 -13.73
C ARG A 6 -2.15 -8.00 -14.76
N GLY A 7 -2.41 -8.40 -16.01
CA GLY A 7 -2.30 -7.48 -17.14
C GLY A 7 -0.88 -6.94 -17.26
N LYS A 8 -0.71 -5.61 -17.20
CA LYS A 8 0.61 -4.96 -17.22
C LYS A 8 1.25 -4.83 -15.84
N LEU A 9 0.52 -5.11 -14.76
CA LEU A 9 0.98 -4.95 -13.39
C LEU A 9 1.91 -6.10 -13.01
N THR A 10 3.06 -5.77 -12.41
CA THR A 10 3.93 -6.75 -11.72
C THR A 10 3.96 -6.42 -10.23
N TYR A 11 3.67 -7.42 -9.40
CA TYR A 11 3.78 -7.31 -7.94
C TYR A 11 4.30 -8.63 -7.35
N PHE A 12 4.58 -8.63 -6.06
CA PHE A 12 5.17 -9.75 -5.35
C PHE A 12 4.43 -10.04 -4.06
N SER A 13 4.69 -11.22 -3.49
CA SER A 13 4.25 -11.61 -2.15
C SER A 13 5.37 -12.37 -1.42
N TYR A 14 5.33 -12.35 -0.09
CA TYR A 14 6.20 -13.15 0.76
C TYR A 14 5.73 -14.59 0.79
N LYS A 15 6.62 -15.52 0.43
CA LYS A 15 6.38 -16.97 0.54
C LYS A 15 6.05 -17.39 1.98
N LEU A 16 6.58 -16.65 2.97
CA LEU A 16 6.33 -16.87 4.39
C LEU A 16 4.83 -16.86 4.74
N PHE A 17 4.03 -16.08 4.02
CA PHE A 17 2.60 -15.94 4.30
C PHE A 17 1.71 -16.81 3.39
N GLU A 18 2.30 -17.61 2.48
CA GLU A 18 1.56 -18.38 1.46
C GLU A 18 0.60 -19.43 2.06
N SER A 19 0.94 -19.99 3.24
CA SER A 19 0.11 -20.99 3.91
C SER A 19 -1.10 -20.42 4.65
N PHE A 20 -1.16 -19.11 4.88
CA PHE A 20 -2.18 -18.46 5.70
C PHE A 20 -3.25 -17.82 4.81
N LYS A 21 -4.43 -18.45 4.75
CA LYS A 21 -5.51 -18.02 3.84
C LYS A 21 -6.20 -16.72 4.29
N GLU A 22 -6.07 -16.37 5.57
CA GLU A 22 -6.66 -15.16 6.14
C GLU A 22 -5.82 -13.89 5.95
N VAL A 23 -4.59 -13.98 5.43
CA VAL A 23 -3.76 -12.81 5.13
C VAL A 23 -3.43 -12.72 3.64
N THR A 24 -3.76 -11.58 3.04
CA THR A 24 -3.24 -11.19 1.73
C THR A 24 -2.09 -10.22 1.93
N ASN A 25 -0.93 -10.52 1.35
CA ASN A 25 0.25 -9.65 1.42
C ASN A 25 0.74 -9.30 0.01
N ILE A 26 1.15 -8.05 -0.18
CA ILE A 26 1.64 -7.56 -1.47
C ILE A 26 2.83 -6.64 -1.31
N VAL A 27 3.74 -6.70 -2.29
CA VAL A 27 4.80 -5.73 -2.51
C VAL A 27 4.73 -5.32 -3.99
N SER A 28 4.37 -4.09 -4.29
CA SER A 28 4.29 -3.61 -5.67
C SER A 28 5.69 -3.44 -6.28
N SER A 29 5.81 -3.65 -7.60
CA SER A 29 6.95 -3.14 -8.38
C SER A 29 6.65 -1.74 -8.91
N ARG A 30 7.58 -1.15 -9.67
CA ARG A 30 7.34 0.10 -10.42
C ARG A 30 6.64 -0.08 -11.77
N ILE A 31 6.26 -1.31 -12.13
CA ILE A 31 5.82 -1.70 -13.48
C ILE A 31 4.28 -1.83 -13.53
N GLY A 32 3.69 -1.25 -14.58
CA GLY A 32 2.29 -1.47 -14.95
C GLY A 32 1.32 -0.36 -14.55
N GLY A 33 1.82 0.81 -14.17
CA GLY A 33 0.99 1.97 -13.87
C GLY A 33 0.87 2.95 -15.03
N VAL A 34 0.41 4.16 -14.71
CA VAL A 34 0.12 5.23 -15.68
C VAL A 34 0.94 6.50 -15.50
N SER A 35 1.77 6.57 -14.45
CA SER A 35 2.62 7.73 -14.18
C SER A 35 3.67 7.92 -15.27
N GLN A 36 3.99 9.17 -15.58
CA GLN A 36 5.04 9.53 -16.54
C GLN A 36 6.40 9.67 -15.85
N LYS A 37 7.48 9.87 -16.62
CA LYS A 37 8.79 10.21 -16.03
C LYS A 37 8.68 11.50 -15.19
N PRO A 38 9.34 11.57 -14.02
CA PRO A 38 10.31 10.60 -13.47
C PRO A 38 9.67 9.40 -12.74
N PHE A 39 8.35 9.40 -12.54
CA PHE A 39 7.58 8.41 -11.78
C PHE A 39 7.14 7.18 -12.57
N TYR A 40 7.70 6.98 -13.77
CA TYR A 40 7.32 5.89 -14.66
C TYR A 40 7.52 4.52 -13.96
N SER A 41 6.51 3.65 -13.82
CA SER A 41 5.12 3.76 -14.31
C SER A 41 4.07 3.64 -13.21
N LEU A 42 4.33 2.87 -12.14
CA LEU A 42 3.41 2.60 -11.04
C LEU A 42 3.84 3.33 -9.76
N ASN A 43 3.83 4.66 -9.77
CA ASN A 43 4.01 5.42 -8.54
C ASN A 43 2.73 5.39 -7.69
N VAL A 44 2.87 5.07 -6.42
CA VAL A 44 1.78 5.00 -5.43
C VAL A 44 1.95 5.98 -4.27
N GLY A 45 2.98 6.83 -4.30
CA GLY A 45 3.24 7.88 -3.32
C GLY A 45 2.47 9.16 -3.63
N LEU A 46 1.67 9.64 -2.67
CA LEU A 46 0.90 10.89 -2.77
C LEU A 46 1.64 12.12 -2.19
N ASN A 47 2.88 11.94 -1.71
CA ASN A 47 3.73 12.97 -1.10
C ASN A 47 4.94 13.33 -1.96
N VAL A 48 4.84 13.11 -3.27
CA VAL A 48 5.88 13.45 -4.25
C VAL A 48 5.25 14.26 -5.38
N ALA A 49 6.09 14.87 -6.22
CA ALA A 49 5.64 15.77 -7.30
C ALA A 49 5.03 15.07 -8.53
N ASP A 50 4.34 13.93 -8.34
CA ASP A 50 3.61 13.25 -9.41
C ASP A 50 2.18 13.79 -9.52
N GLU A 51 1.52 13.49 -10.64
CA GLU A 51 0.12 13.85 -10.84
C GLU A 51 -0.78 13.02 -9.92
N GLU A 52 -1.51 13.67 -9.01
CA GLU A 52 -2.37 13.01 -8.01
C GLU A 52 -3.36 12.02 -8.66
N ALA A 53 -3.96 12.38 -9.79
CA ALA A 53 -4.88 11.51 -10.52
C ALA A 53 -4.20 10.24 -11.04
N ALA A 54 -2.95 10.32 -11.51
CA ALA A 54 -2.16 9.17 -11.94
C ALA A 54 -1.84 8.25 -10.74
N VAL A 55 -1.45 8.82 -9.61
CA VAL A 55 -1.15 8.07 -8.38
C VAL A 55 -2.40 7.36 -7.84
N ILE A 56 -3.54 8.04 -7.78
CA ILE A 56 -4.82 7.44 -7.36
C ILE A 56 -5.20 6.29 -8.31
N LYS A 57 -5.02 6.46 -9.62
CA LYS A 57 -5.26 5.39 -10.60
C LYS A 57 -4.33 4.20 -10.38
N ASN A 58 -3.05 4.43 -10.10
CA ASN A 58 -2.10 3.37 -9.79
C ASN A 58 -2.47 2.60 -8.51
N ARG A 59 -2.86 3.31 -7.44
CA ARG A 59 -3.36 2.70 -6.19
C ARG A 59 -4.61 1.86 -6.44
N LYS A 60 -5.54 2.35 -7.26
CA LYS A 60 -6.73 1.60 -7.67
C LYS A 60 -6.38 0.32 -8.43
N LEU A 61 -5.49 0.40 -9.41
CA LEU A 61 -5.00 -0.78 -10.16
C LEU A 61 -4.39 -1.84 -9.24
N LEU A 62 -3.56 -1.42 -8.27
CA LEU A 62 -2.93 -2.32 -7.31
C LEU A 62 -3.97 -2.99 -6.39
N CYS A 63 -4.95 -2.22 -5.88
CA CYS A 63 -6.02 -2.75 -5.03
C CYS A 63 -6.89 -3.76 -5.78
N GLU A 64 -7.33 -3.41 -7.00
CA GLU A 64 -8.11 -4.30 -7.87
C GLU A 64 -7.36 -5.60 -8.17
N ALA A 65 -6.03 -5.51 -8.31
CA ALA A 65 -5.19 -6.67 -8.62
C ALA A 65 -5.21 -7.76 -7.54
N VAL A 66 -5.55 -7.40 -6.30
CA VAL A 66 -5.67 -8.35 -5.18
C VAL A 66 -7.05 -8.37 -4.52
N GLY A 67 -8.05 -7.81 -5.21
CA GLY A 67 -9.45 -7.93 -4.77
C GLY A 67 -9.83 -7.07 -3.57
N VAL A 68 -9.04 -6.05 -3.23
CA VAL A 68 -9.36 -5.11 -2.16
C VAL A 68 -9.89 -3.80 -2.73
N LYS A 69 -10.68 -3.07 -1.91
CA LYS A 69 -11.25 -1.79 -2.32
C LYS A 69 -10.32 -0.66 -1.88
N LEU A 70 -9.96 0.24 -2.79
CA LEU A 70 -9.11 1.39 -2.44
C LEU A 70 -9.68 2.22 -1.28
N HIS A 71 -11.01 2.33 -1.19
CA HIS A 71 -11.67 3.04 -0.10
C HIS A 71 -11.51 2.38 1.28
N SER A 72 -11.00 1.14 1.37
CA SER A 72 -10.70 0.49 2.65
C SER A 72 -9.24 0.56 3.06
N LEU A 73 -8.36 0.94 2.14
CA LEU A 73 -6.94 1.06 2.38
C LEU A 73 -6.65 2.16 3.40
N VAL A 74 -5.73 1.88 4.32
CA VAL A 74 -5.27 2.84 5.33
C VAL A 74 -3.79 3.11 5.10
N ALA A 75 -3.45 4.38 4.89
CA ALA A 75 -2.08 4.84 4.69
C ALA A 75 -1.68 5.87 5.76
N CYS A 76 -0.38 5.97 5.98
CA CYS A 76 0.19 6.92 6.92
C CYS A 76 0.98 8.05 6.23
N ARG A 77 1.21 9.11 7.00
CA ARG A 77 2.12 10.21 6.70
C ARG A 77 3.44 9.91 7.39
N GLN A 78 4.25 9.08 6.73
CA GLN A 78 5.56 8.64 7.21
C GLN A 78 6.49 9.83 7.45
N THR A 79 7.18 9.81 8.59
CA THR A 79 8.11 10.87 9.04
C THR A 79 9.49 10.34 9.40
N HIS A 80 9.75 9.04 9.19
CA HIS A 80 10.97 8.33 9.60
C HIS A 80 11.19 8.31 11.11
N GLU A 81 10.09 8.21 11.86
CA GLU A 81 10.08 8.09 13.32
C GLU A 81 9.63 6.68 13.73
N THR A 82 9.50 6.44 15.03
CA THR A 82 9.20 5.10 15.58
C THR A 82 7.72 4.89 15.92
N LYS A 83 6.83 5.79 15.48
CA LYS A 83 5.41 5.74 15.86
C LYS A 83 4.66 4.70 15.02
N ILE A 84 3.96 3.81 15.73
CA ILE A 84 3.09 2.77 15.17
C ILE A 84 1.65 3.08 15.59
N ALA A 85 0.70 3.03 14.66
CA ALA A 85 -0.72 3.21 14.94
C ALA A 85 -1.47 1.88 14.90
N ILE A 86 -2.29 1.61 15.93
CA ILE A 86 -3.30 0.56 15.90
C ILE A 86 -4.55 1.15 15.26
N VAL A 87 -5.03 0.56 14.18
CA VAL A 87 -6.14 1.07 13.38
C VAL A 87 -7.29 0.08 13.35
N GLY A 88 -8.51 0.61 13.29
CA GLY A 88 -9.74 -0.17 13.09
C GLY A 88 -10.64 0.48 12.05
N ASP A 89 -11.91 0.08 12.03
CA ASP A 89 -12.89 0.56 11.04
C ASP A 89 -12.98 2.08 10.86
N PRO A 90 -12.88 2.93 11.91
CA PRO A 90 -12.91 4.38 11.73
C PRO A 90 -11.77 4.95 10.87
N ALA A 91 -10.68 4.19 10.69
CA ALA A 91 -9.54 4.59 9.86
C ALA A 91 -9.71 4.19 8.38
N ARG A 92 -10.78 3.48 8.02
CA ARG A 92 -11.01 2.97 6.67
C ARG A 92 -10.96 4.11 5.64
N GLY A 93 -10.05 3.97 4.67
CA GLY A 93 -9.85 4.96 3.60
C GLY A 93 -8.93 6.14 3.97
N ARG A 94 -8.48 6.26 5.22
CA ARG A 94 -7.59 7.35 5.64
C ARG A 94 -6.29 7.31 4.85
N GLY A 95 -6.01 8.39 4.14
CA GLY A 95 -4.81 8.51 3.31
C GLY A 95 -4.87 7.76 1.98
N ALA A 96 -6.00 7.12 1.63
CA ALA A 96 -6.13 6.34 0.39
C ALA A 96 -6.10 7.21 -0.86
N PHE A 97 -6.80 8.34 -0.83
CA PHE A 97 -6.96 9.27 -1.96
C PHE A 97 -6.16 10.55 -1.82
N LYS A 98 -5.85 11.00 -0.59
CA LYS A 98 -5.10 12.24 -0.32
C LYS A 98 -4.06 12.00 0.75
N TRP A 99 -2.83 12.48 0.55
CA TRP A 99 -1.78 12.30 1.54
C TRP A 99 -2.10 12.97 2.89
N SER A 100 -2.68 14.18 2.85
CA SER A 100 -2.98 14.97 4.06
C SER A 100 -3.98 14.30 5.01
N ASP A 101 -4.80 13.39 4.49
CA ASP A 101 -5.76 12.61 5.26
C ASP A 101 -5.15 11.36 5.91
N GLY A 102 -3.93 10.96 5.54
CA GLY A 102 -3.23 9.84 6.16
C GLY A 102 -2.94 10.06 7.66
N LEU A 103 -2.66 8.97 8.38
CA LEU A 103 -2.34 9.04 9.80
C LEU A 103 -1.04 9.83 10.02
N LEU A 104 -1.13 10.91 10.80
CA LEU A 104 -0.03 11.84 11.03
C LEU A 104 1.11 11.18 11.82
N GLU A 105 2.35 11.44 11.39
CA GLU A 105 3.60 11.01 12.06
C GLU A 105 3.52 9.53 12.41
N THR A 106 3.31 8.69 11.41
CA THR A 106 3.10 7.26 11.61
C THR A 106 3.91 6.52 10.57
N ASP A 107 4.76 5.61 11.04
CA ASP A 107 5.70 4.85 10.21
C ASP A 107 5.42 3.34 10.26
N GLY A 108 4.46 2.91 11.10
CA GLY A 108 3.94 1.55 11.13
C GLY A 108 2.45 1.50 11.42
N LEU A 109 1.79 0.44 10.97
CA LEU A 109 0.35 0.21 11.15
C LEU A 109 0.11 -1.21 11.66
N ILE A 110 -0.89 -1.39 12.53
CA ILE A 110 -1.35 -2.68 13.04
C ILE A 110 -2.88 -2.69 13.00
N THR A 111 -3.48 -3.81 12.59
CA THR A 111 -4.93 -4.03 12.63
C THR A 111 -5.24 -5.49 12.94
N ASN A 112 -6.38 -5.72 13.59
CA ASN A 112 -7.04 -7.02 13.68
C ASN A 112 -8.40 -7.01 12.94
N VAL A 113 -8.74 -5.92 12.24
CA VAL A 113 -9.99 -5.76 11.51
C VAL A 113 -9.85 -6.35 10.10
N PRO A 114 -10.70 -7.32 9.71
CA PRO A 114 -10.70 -7.88 8.37
C PRO A 114 -10.95 -6.83 7.27
N GLU A 115 -10.47 -7.11 6.07
CA GLU A 115 -10.67 -6.27 4.88
C GLU A 115 -10.24 -4.80 5.06
N LEU A 116 -9.25 -4.54 5.93
CA LEU A 116 -8.63 -3.23 6.17
C LEU A 116 -7.14 -3.25 5.75
N PRO A 117 -6.82 -3.06 4.44
CA PRO A 117 -5.44 -3.12 3.95
C PRO A 117 -4.57 -2.04 4.59
N LEU A 118 -3.46 -2.46 5.20
CA LEU A 118 -2.42 -1.56 5.71
C LEU A 118 -1.43 -1.23 4.60
N PHE A 119 -1.18 0.06 4.37
CA PHE A 119 -0.39 0.52 3.24
C PHE A 119 0.78 1.41 3.66
N ILE A 120 1.99 0.96 3.34
CA ILE A 120 3.25 1.66 3.57
C ILE A 120 3.92 1.91 2.21
N THR A 121 4.46 3.11 2.01
CA THR A 121 5.18 3.48 0.79
C THR A 121 6.68 3.53 1.03
N VAL A 122 7.47 2.94 0.13
CA VAL A 122 8.93 3.00 0.18
C VAL A 122 9.55 3.09 -1.21
N ALA A 123 10.74 3.69 -1.25
CA ALA A 123 11.75 3.51 -2.27
C ALA A 123 13.08 3.54 -1.51
N ASP A 124 13.79 2.42 -1.48
CA ASP A 124 15.04 2.16 -0.73
C ASP A 124 14.90 1.85 0.78
N CYS A 125 13.99 2.51 1.52
CA CYS A 125 13.75 2.17 2.93
C CYS A 125 13.25 0.72 3.09
N ALA A 126 13.69 0.05 4.16
CA ALA A 126 13.26 -1.30 4.49
C ALA A 126 11.78 -1.33 4.94
N VAL A 127 11.06 -2.36 4.53
CA VAL A 127 9.68 -2.64 4.97
C VAL A 127 9.67 -3.96 5.71
N LEU A 128 9.00 -3.95 6.86
CA LEU A 128 8.76 -5.13 7.67
C LEU A 128 7.26 -5.43 7.65
N SER A 129 6.91 -6.71 7.50
CA SER A 129 5.53 -7.19 7.54
C SER A 129 5.41 -8.25 8.62
N PHE A 130 4.38 -8.13 9.45
CA PHE A 130 4.13 -9.01 10.58
C PHE A 130 2.72 -9.58 10.47
N PHE A 131 2.56 -10.82 10.91
CA PHE A 131 1.28 -11.49 10.99
C PHE A 131 1.33 -12.48 12.16
N ASP A 132 0.28 -12.47 12.98
CA ASP A 132 0.07 -13.39 14.10
C ASP A 132 -1.17 -14.24 13.77
N PRO A 133 -1.01 -15.54 13.46
CA PRO A 133 -2.08 -16.40 12.95
C PRO A 133 -3.08 -16.89 14.00
#